data_AF-A0A954I4S5-F1
#
_entry.id   AF-A0A954I4S5-F1
#
_cell.length_a   1.000
_cell.length_b   1.000
_cell.length_c   1.000
_cell.angle_alpha   90.00
_cell.angle_beta   90.00
_cell.angle_gamma   90.00
#
_symmetry.space_group_name_H-M   'P 1'
#
loop_
_entity.id
_entity.type
_entity.pdbx_description
1 polymer ?
#
loop_
_entity_poly.entity_id
_entity_poly.type
_entity_poly.pdbx_seq_one_letter_code
_entity_poly.pdbx_strand_id
1 'polypeptide(L)' 'MAKTLCELQDLLSSDREAYIQLIRHPCHVCRKCGRAAAKKKHLCKPVRFEKRPPDKSPDDD' A
#
# COMPACT_ATOMS: atom_id res chain seq x y z
N MET A 1 17.15 6.36 -6.53
CA MET A 1 16.22 6.51 -5.38
C MET A 1 14.92 5.79 -5.71
N ALA A 2 14.36 5.00 -4.80
CA ALA A 2 13.04 4.39 -5.02
C ALA A 2 11.94 5.40 -4.68
N LYS A 3 10.98 5.62 -5.59
CA LYS A 3 9.85 6.53 -5.35
C LYS A 3 8.86 5.94 -4.35
N THR A 4 8.37 6.76 -3.43
CA THR A 4 7.30 6.41 -2.51
C THR A 4 5.93 6.54 -3.17
N LEU A 5 4.90 5.89 -2.62
CA LEU A 5 3.54 6.01 -3.13
C LEU A 5 3.08 7.46 -3.16
N CYS A 6 3.45 8.28 -2.16
CA CYS A 6 3.16 9.71 -2.11
C CYS A 6 3.63 10.45 -3.37
N GLU A 7 4.79 10.07 -3.91
CA GLU A 7 5.37 10.64 -5.13
C GLU A 7 4.83 9.97 -6.40
N LEU A 8 4.25 8.78 -6.29
CA LEU A 8 3.67 8.00 -7.38
C LEU A 8 2.16 8.23 -7.52
N GLN A 9 1.61 9.33 -6.97
CA GLN A 9 0.19 9.63 -7.10
C GLN A 9 -0.22 9.80 -8.57
N ASP A 10 0.66 10.38 -9.39
CA ASP A 10 0.45 10.54 -10.83
C ASP A 10 0.34 9.19 -11.56
N LEU A 11 1.04 8.17 -11.07
CA LEU A 11 0.96 6.80 -11.60
C LEU A 11 -0.45 6.21 -11.46
N LEU A 12 -1.25 6.67 -10.49
CA LEU A 12 -2.64 6.25 -10.36
C LEU A 12 -3.48 6.67 -11.58
N SER A 13 -3.14 7.81 -12.18
CA SER A 13 -3.81 8.38 -13.35
C SER A 13 -3.23 7.84 -14.66
N SER A 14 -1.90 7.69 -14.76
CA SER A 14 -1.25 7.21 -15.99
C SER A 14 -1.26 5.68 -16.15
N ASP A 15 -1.05 4.93 -15.06
CA ASP A 15 -0.83 3.48 -15.07
C ASP A 15 -1.44 2.85 -13.81
N ARG A 16 -2.78 2.91 -13.74
CA ARG A 16 -3.57 2.47 -12.58
C ARG A 16 -3.25 1.03 -12.17
N GLU A 17 -3.06 0.13 -13.13
CA GLU A 17 -2.75 -1.28 -12.87
C GLU A 17 -1.40 -1.44 -12.15
N ALA A 18 -0.38 -0.72 -12.61
CA ALA A 18 0.94 -0.74 -11.97
C ALA A 18 0.83 -0.22 -10.54
N TYR A 19 0.07 0.86 -10.30
CA TYR A 19 -0.17 1.36 -8.94
C TYR A 19 -0.89 0.32 -8.06
N ILE A 20 -1.93 -0.35 -8.59
CA ILE A 20 -2.66 -1.40 -7.87
C ILE A 20 -1.70 -2.52 -7.42
N GLN A 21 -0.75 -2.95 -8.26
CA GLN A 21 0.23 -3.98 -7.88
C GLN A 21 1.13 -3.55 -6.71
N LEU A 22 1.39 -2.26 -6.53
CA LEU A 22 2.20 -1.76 -5.41
C LEU A 22 1.46 -1.82 -4.06
N ILE A 23 0.13 -1.68 -4.11
CA ILE A 23 -0.74 -1.68 -2.93
C ILE A 23 -1.44 -3.02 -2.69
N ARG A 24 -1.42 -3.95 -3.65
CA ARG A 24 -1.99 -5.29 -3.54
C ARG A 24 -1.26 -6.09 -2.45
N HIS A 25 -2.01 -6.71 -1.55
CA HIS A 25 -1.51 -7.45 -0.39
C HIS A 25 -0.47 -6.66 0.43
N PRO A 26 -0.85 -5.51 1.00
CA PRO A 26 0.11 -4.67 1.69
C PRO A 26 0.61 -5.36 2.96
N CYS A 27 1.92 -5.35 3.17
CA CYS A 27 2.58 -5.89 4.37
C CYS A 27 3.08 -4.77 5.30
N HIS A 28 3.02 -3.53 4.82
CA HIS A 28 3.51 -2.36 5.54
C HIS A 28 2.52 -1.22 5.42
N VAL A 29 2.43 -0.40 6.46
CA VAL A 29 1.69 0.87 6.50
C VAL A 29 2.64 2.02 6.83
N CYS A 30 2.41 3.19 6.26
CA CYS A 30 3.16 4.39 6.62
C CYS A 30 2.52 5.03 7.85
N ARG A 31 3.23 5.09 8.98
CA ARG A 31 2.71 5.74 10.20
C ARG A 31 2.56 7.26 10.10
N LYS A 32 3.09 7.89 9.03
CA LYS A 32 3.01 9.33 8.80
C LYS A 32 1.80 9.72 7.94
N CYS A 33 1.56 9.01 6.84
CA CYS A 33 0.54 9.37 5.85
C CYS A 33 -0.54 8.30 5.63
N GLY A 34 -0.50 7.19 6.36
CA GLY A 34 -1.51 6.13 6.32
C GLY A 34 -1.48 5.19 5.11
N ARG A 35 -0.71 5.49 4.04
CA ARG A 35 -0.64 4.62 2.86
C ARG A 35 -0.06 3.24 3.18
N ALA A 36 -0.60 2.20 2.53
CA ALA A 36 -0.15 0.82 2.69
C ALA A 36 0.52 0.32 1.39
N ALA A 37 1.55 -0.54 1.53
CA ALA A 37 2.27 -1.08 0.38
C ALA A 37 2.82 -2.49 0.67
N ALA A 38 3.02 -3.28 -0.39
CA ALA A 38 3.69 -4.57 -0.27
C ALA A 38 5.14 -4.44 0.23
N LYS A 39 5.86 -3.41 -0.24
CA LYS A 39 7.28 -3.19 0.08
C LYS A 39 7.51 -1.87 0.83
N LYS A 40 8.31 -1.92 1.90
CA LYS A 40 8.68 -0.76 2.72
C LYS A 40 9.26 0.43 1.94
N LYS A 41 9.97 0.17 0.83
CA LYS A 41 10.61 1.19 -0.02
C LYS A 41 9.63 2.15 -0.69
N HIS A 42 8.36 1.78 -0.77
CA HIS A 42 7.32 2.62 -1.35
C HIS A 42 6.64 3.51 -0.29
N LEU A 43 7.14 3.56 0.95
CA LEU A 43 6.53 4.32 2.04
C LEU A 43 7.56 5.26 2.69
N CYS A 44 7.11 6.43 3.14
CA CYS A 44 7.99 7.43 3.78
C CYS A 44 8.46 6.99 5.18
N LYS A 45 7.56 6.36 5.95
CA LYS A 45 7.79 5.86 7.33
C LYS A 45 7.13 4.49 7.52
N PRO A 46 7.68 3.43 6.91
CA PRO A 46 7.08 2.09 6.91
C PRO A 46 7.08 1.43 8.29
N VAL A 47 5.96 0.83 8.65
CA VAL A 47 5.77 -0.07 9.80
C VAL A 47 5.15 -1.37 9.26
N ARG A 48 5.64 -2.53 9.71
CA ARG A 48 5.18 -3.85 9.23
C ARG A 48 3.93 -4.28 10.00
N PHE A 49 2.96 -4.90 9.33
CA PHE A 49 1.86 -5.57 10.00
C PHE A 49 2.39 -6.86 10.65
N GLU A 50 2.21 -7.03 11.95
CA GLU A 50 2.63 -8.25 12.65
C GLU A 50 1.76 -9.47 12.25
N LYS A 51 0.52 -9.23 11.80
CA LYS A 51 -0.40 -10.23 11.25
C LYS A 51 -1.23 -9.57 10.16
N ARG A 52 -1.39 -10.20 8.98
CA ARG A 52 -2.40 -9.75 8.01
C ARG A 52 -3.75 -9.99 8.67
N PRO A 53 -4.62 -8.97 8.86
CA PRO A 53 -5.98 -9.24 9.27
C PRO A 53 -6.58 -10.20 8.22
N PRO A 54 -7.28 -11.27 8.64
CA PRO A 54 -7.96 -12.12 7.68
C PRO A 54 -8.86 -11.23 6.82
N ASP A 55 -8.84 -11.49 5.52
CA ASP A 55 -9.72 -10.89 4.52
C ASP A 55 -11.15 -11.30 4.87
N LYS A 56 -11.73 -10.64 5.89
CA LYS A 56 -13.14 -10.75 6.20
C LYS A 56 -13.80 -9.71 5.32
N SER A 57 -14.30 -10.14 4.17
CA SER A 57 -15.48 -9.53 3.57
C SER A 57 -16.66 -9.92 4.47
N PRO A 58 -17.24 -9.03 5.28
CA PRO A 58 -18.55 -9.29 5.84
C PRO A 58 -19.58 -9.04 4.73
N ASP A 59 -19.79 -10.04 3.89
CA ASP A 59 -21.03 -10.19 3.13
C ASP A 59 -21.71 -11.44 3.71
N ASP A 60 -22.38 -11.24 4.84
CA ASP A 60 -23.33 -12.15 5.45
C ASP A 60 -24.50 -11.26 5.89
N ASP A 61 -25.43 -11.03 4.96
CA ASP A 61 -26.91 -11.12 5.09
C ASP A 61 -27.60 -10.58 3.82
#